data_AF-A0A9X7CPN9-F1
#
_entry.id   AF-A0A9X7CPN9-F1
#
_cell.length_a   1.000
_cell.length_b   1.000
_cell.length_c   1.000
_cell.angle_alpha   90.00
_cell.angle_beta   90.00
_cell.angle_gamma   90.00
#
_symmetry.space_group_name_H-M   'P 1'
#
loop_
_entity.id
_entity.type
_entity.pdbx_description
1 polymer ?
#
loop_
_entity_poly.entity_id
_entity_poly.type
_entity_poly.pdbx_seq_one_letter_code
_entity_poly.pdbx_strand_id
1 'polypeptide(L)'
;MDQRQKIINQLIEEDMFFSVEKQLLTKHFLNRTLNINVLQSEIKKVKEEFCNKYEYKYENLPCDENEFYQFVSEEIIEIEKDKEPRNCFNEEILRVIKDLNTIHQLLEGYEKKLSEQYPEKDRYIKYQYQYLVNKLQLAKDEIFNYMTNSIKEDVLEQISKKKSGIHFFVFQRETSRKPYNFRGNEEQYKISIFNGLAYKFRELPLNELSVVKKLYNNKKEEFYLYLDNYLKQNKIVEKILYLIDTHHLLNKKGIIREAIELYKLNKIDLFCQIIPLQIEGIIYDYCRELDIQPSQIDRVSLDKKVEALVKKDPDFEGYEYFQFNFIELRNLAAHGRVQNEMNYKDTANMLILDLYCLCDYVSNSYASSINKIRDIFKIFEENRPIAHLTITFDYLAKYRMKDFPDFYNMEKTRGEMMKFAYSEKFYQYLESITISHNKFEDEKHIKGVLVYLKTTSNEHSDRYTELLKRLSKN
;
A
#
# COMPACT_ATOMS: atom_id res chain seq x y z
N MET A 1 20.16 -12.69 -21.85
CA MET A 1 19.16 -13.66 -21.35
C MET A 1 19.80 -15.03 -21.30
N ASP A 2 19.82 -15.64 -20.12
CA ASP A 2 20.28 -17.01 -19.88
C ASP A 2 19.61 -18.00 -20.86
N GLN A 3 20.39 -18.92 -21.43
CA GLN A 3 19.91 -19.94 -22.39
C GLN A 3 18.82 -20.82 -21.75
N ARG A 4 18.92 -21.07 -20.45
CA ARG A 4 17.88 -21.76 -19.68
C ARG A 4 16.55 -21.01 -19.74
N GLN A 5 16.55 -19.72 -19.43
CA GLN A 5 15.34 -18.92 -19.36
C GLN A 5 14.62 -18.85 -20.72
N LYS A 6 15.39 -18.80 -21.83
CA LYS A 6 14.80 -18.86 -23.17
C LYS A 6 14.02 -20.14 -23.40
N ILE A 7 14.54 -21.28 -22.95
CA ILE A 7 13.91 -22.59 -23.13
C ILE A 7 12.69 -22.75 -22.22
N ILE A 8 12.76 -22.23 -20.97
CA ILE A 8 11.60 -22.16 -20.08
C ILE A 8 10.49 -21.34 -20.74
N ASN A 9 10.79 -20.16 -21.27
CA ASN A 9 9.80 -19.32 -21.94
C ASN A 9 9.16 -20.03 -23.15
N GLN A 10 9.95 -20.74 -23.97
CA GLN A 10 9.41 -21.56 -25.07
C GLN A 10 8.47 -22.66 -24.57
N LEU A 11 8.85 -23.38 -23.50
CA LEU A 11 7.98 -24.40 -22.89
C LEU A 11 6.66 -23.82 -22.35
N ILE A 12 6.67 -22.56 -21.92
CA ILE A 12 5.50 -21.83 -21.43
C ILE A 12 4.60 -21.37 -22.60
N GLU A 13 5.21 -20.87 -23.68
CA GLU A 13 4.52 -20.46 -24.91
C GLU A 13 3.86 -21.65 -25.62
N GLU A 14 4.48 -22.82 -25.57
CA GLU A 14 3.96 -24.08 -26.12
C GLU A 14 3.00 -24.83 -25.16
N ASP A 15 2.57 -24.18 -24.06
CA ASP A 15 1.66 -24.73 -23.03
C ASP A 15 2.14 -26.02 -22.34
N MET A 16 3.39 -26.45 -22.55
CA MET A 16 3.94 -27.66 -21.91
C MET A 16 4.27 -27.46 -20.44
N PHE A 17 4.79 -26.28 -20.07
CA PHE A 17 5.35 -26.07 -18.73
C PHE A 17 4.37 -26.35 -17.59
N PHE A 18 3.08 -26.05 -17.81
CA PHE A 18 2.03 -26.22 -16.81
C PHE A 18 1.02 -27.33 -17.13
N SER A 19 1.18 -28.05 -18.25
CA SER A 19 0.22 -29.09 -18.67
C SER A 19 0.68 -30.52 -18.40
N VAL A 20 1.98 -30.73 -18.19
CA VAL A 20 2.57 -32.05 -17.95
C VAL A 20 3.19 -32.15 -16.55
N GLU A 21 3.42 -33.38 -16.11
CA GLU A 21 4.12 -33.64 -14.84
C GLU A 21 5.60 -33.23 -14.94
N LYS A 22 6.18 -32.84 -13.80
CA LYS A 22 7.56 -32.36 -13.65
C LYS A 22 8.60 -33.26 -14.31
N GLN A 23 8.43 -34.58 -14.27
CA GLN A 23 9.33 -35.53 -14.93
C GLN A 23 9.27 -35.40 -16.46
N LEU A 24 8.08 -35.36 -17.05
CA LEU A 24 7.90 -35.21 -18.49
C LEU A 24 8.34 -33.81 -18.96
N LEU A 25 8.05 -32.77 -18.17
CA LEU A 25 8.55 -31.42 -18.38
C LEU A 25 10.07 -31.41 -18.48
N THR A 26 10.74 -32.11 -17.57
CA THR A 26 12.21 -32.22 -17.56
C THR A 26 12.74 -32.92 -18.79
N LYS A 27 12.09 -33.99 -19.25
CA LYS A 27 12.44 -34.67 -20.50
C LYS A 27 12.31 -33.70 -21.69
N HIS A 28 11.25 -32.90 -21.77
CA HIS A 28 11.06 -31.89 -22.81
C HIS A 28 12.08 -30.74 -22.74
N PHE A 29 12.48 -30.33 -21.54
CA PHE A 29 13.55 -29.35 -21.34
C PHE A 29 14.90 -29.90 -21.83
N LEU A 30 15.23 -31.14 -21.44
CA LEU A 30 16.45 -31.81 -21.89
C LEU A 30 16.47 -32.04 -23.40
N ASN A 31 15.33 -32.39 -24.00
CA ASN A 31 15.21 -32.56 -25.45
C ASN A 31 15.48 -31.27 -26.25
N ARG A 32 15.33 -30.09 -25.62
CA ARG A 32 15.64 -28.78 -26.22
C ARG A 32 17.05 -28.28 -25.89
N THR A 33 17.70 -28.86 -24.89
CA THR A 33 19.05 -28.46 -24.45
C THR A 33 20.15 -29.40 -24.93
N LEU A 34 19.82 -30.67 -25.12
CA LEU A 34 20.72 -31.73 -25.58
C LEU A 34 20.51 -32.01 -27.06
N ASN A 35 21.57 -32.41 -27.77
CA ASN A 35 21.52 -32.73 -29.21
C ASN A 35 21.03 -34.16 -29.48
N ILE A 36 20.13 -34.68 -28.64
CA ILE A 36 19.60 -36.04 -28.73
C ILE A 36 18.09 -36.04 -28.48
N ASN A 37 17.40 -37.06 -29.00
CA ASN A 37 16.00 -37.27 -28.66
C ASN A 37 15.88 -37.94 -27.29
N VAL A 38 15.72 -37.12 -26.24
CA VAL A 38 15.66 -37.59 -24.83
C VAL A 38 14.46 -38.48 -24.57
N LEU A 39 13.36 -38.29 -25.31
CA LEU A 39 12.14 -39.09 -25.14
C LEU A 39 12.28 -40.53 -25.67
N GLN A 40 13.26 -40.78 -26.54
CA GLN A 40 13.47 -42.08 -27.19
C GLN A 40 14.83 -42.72 -26.84
N SER A 41 15.71 -41.99 -26.17
CA SER A 41 17.08 -42.45 -25.85
C SER A 41 17.12 -43.19 -24.52
N GLU A 42 18.02 -44.17 -24.41
CA GLU A 42 18.32 -44.80 -23.12
C GLU A 42 18.93 -43.80 -22.13
N ILE A 43 18.57 -43.94 -20.85
CA ILE A 43 18.98 -43.02 -19.77
C ILE A 43 20.50 -42.85 -19.66
N LYS A 44 21.28 -43.90 -19.97
CA LYS A 44 22.74 -43.84 -19.95
C LYS A 44 23.27 -42.79 -20.93
N LYS A 45 22.76 -42.79 -22.17
CA LYS A 45 23.12 -41.83 -23.22
C LYS A 45 22.67 -40.41 -22.86
N VAL A 46 21.49 -40.27 -22.24
CA VAL A 46 21.00 -38.98 -21.76
C VAL A 46 21.90 -38.39 -20.67
N LYS A 47 22.35 -39.20 -19.70
CA LYS A 47 23.28 -38.77 -18.64
C LYS A 47 24.65 -38.39 -19.18
N GLU A 48 25.18 -39.12 -20.17
CA GLU A 48 26.46 -38.80 -20.83
C GLU A 48 26.39 -37.43 -21.54
N GLU A 49 25.36 -37.20 -22.35
CA GLU A 49 25.13 -35.89 -23.02
C GLU A 49 24.89 -34.76 -22.01
N PHE A 50 24.18 -35.04 -20.93
CA PHE A 50 23.99 -34.07 -19.84
C PHE A 50 25.31 -33.66 -19.19
N CYS A 51 26.18 -34.62 -18.86
CA CYS A 51 27.50 -34.35 -18.29
C CYS A 51 28.35 -33.48 -19.22
N ASN A 52 28.32 -33.76 -20.52
CA ASN A 52 29.04 -32.97 -21.52
C ASN A 52 28.51 -31.53 -21.62
N LYS A 53 27.19 -31.34 -21.51
CA LYS A 53 26.56 -30.02 -21.68
C LYS A 53 26.69 -29.12 -20.45
N TYR A 54 26.56 -29.68 -19.25
CA TYR A 54 26.47 -28.94 -17.99
C TYR A 54 27.72 -29.12 -17.10
N GLU A 55 28.78 -29.77 -17.61
CA GLU A 55 30.07 -29.99 -16.93
C GLU A 55 29.95 -30.77 -15.59
N TYR A 56 28.99 -31.70 -15.52
CA TYR A 56 28.83 -32.61 -14.38
C TYR A 56 29.69 -33.88 -14.53
N LYS A 57 30.10 -34.47 -13.40
CA LYS A 57 30.69 -35.82 -13.39
C LYS A 57 29.59 -36.87 -13.34
N TYR A 58 29.69 -37.90 -14.19
CA TYR A 58 28.71 -38.98 -14.26
C TYR A 58 28.47 -39.67 -12.91
N GLU A 59 29.53 -39.86 -12.13
CA GLU A 59 29.53 -40.49 -10.79
C GLU A 59 28.72 -39.70 -9.76
N ASN A 60 28.50 -38.41 -9.97
CA ASN A 60 27.75 -37.54 -9.06
C ASN A 60 26.26 -37.46 -9.40
N LEU A 61 25.82 -38.08 -10.50
CA LEU A 61 24.41 -38.10 -10.89
C LEU A 61 23.66 -39.24 -10.18
N PRO A 62 22.36 -39.06 -9.87
CA PRO A 62 21.55 -40.13 -9.31
C PRO A 62 21.55 -41.38 -10.19
N CYS A 63 21.55 -42.57 -9.59
CA CYS A 63 21.55 -43.84 -10.33
C CYS A 63 20.18 -44.11 -10.98
N ASP A 64 19.10 -43.87 -10.24
CA ASP A 64 17.73 -44.06 -10.70
C ASP A 64 17.33 -43.03 -11.78
N GLU A 65 16.48 -43.43 -12.72
CA GLU A 65 16.02 -42.56 -13.81
C GLU A 65 15.13 -41.42 -13.28
N ASN A 66 14.21 -41.73 -12.34
CA ASN A 66 13.29 -40.74 -11.81
C ASN A 66 14.03 -39.74 -10.92
N GLU A 67 14.94 -40.22 -10.07
CA GLU A 67 15.81 -39.35 -9.25
C GLU A 67 16.67 -38.43 -10.12
N PHE A 68 17.17 -38.90 -11.27
CA PHE A 68 17.92 -38.06 -12.21
C PHE A 68 17.06 -36.92 -12.77
N TYR A 69 15.84 -37.19 -13.23
CA TYR A 69 14.98 -36.12 -13.74
C TYR A 69 14.50 -35.17 -12.63
N GLN A 70 14.28 -35.67 -11.41
CA GLN A 70 14.04 -34.82 -10.25
C GLN A 70 15.23 -33.88 -10.02
N PHE A 71 16.45 -34.42 -9.99
CA PHE A 71 17.67 -33.62 -9.87
C PHE A 71 17.76 -32.53 -10.94
N VAL A 72 17.52 -32.85 -12.22
CA VAL A 72 17.55 -31.84 -13.29
C VAL A 72 16.47 -30.78 -13.11
N SER A 73 15.25 -31.17 -12.77
CA SER A 73 14.16 -30.21 -12.51
C SER A 73 14.47 -29.25 -11.35
N GLU A 74 15.17 -29.76 -10.35
CA GLU A 74 15.46 -29.05 -9.11
C GLU A 74 16.70 -28.15 -9.21
N GLU A 75 17.78 -28.64 -9.81
CA GLU A 75 19.08 -27.96 -9.82
C GLU A 75 19.32 -27.19 -11.12
N ILE A 76 18.71 -27.61 -12.24
CA ILE A 76 18.92 -26.99 -13.55
C ILE A 76 17.74 -26.11 -13.94
N ILE A 77 16.51 -26.64 -13.86
CA ILE A 77 15.29 -25.86 -14.14
C ILE A 77 14.95 -24.93 -12.96
N GLU A 78 15.47 -25.24 -11.76
CA GLU A 78 15.25 -24.49 -10.50
C GLU A 78 13.80 -24.54 -10.00
N ILE A 79 13.10 -25.66 -10.17
CA ILE A 79 11.77 -25.88 -9.57
C ILE A 79 11.95 -26.39 -8.14
N GLU A 80 11.23 -25.83 -7.18
CA GLU A 80 11.21 -26.31 -5.79
C GLU A 80 10.84 -27.80 -5.72
N LYS A 81 11.50 -28.53 -4.80
CA LYS A 81 11.37 -29.99 -4.67
C LYS A 81 9.92 -30.43 -4.52
N ASP A 82 9.18 -29.80 -3.62
CA ASP A 82 7.81 -30.16 -3.25
C ASP A 82 6.74 -29.51 -4.14
N LYS A 83 7.14 -28.87 -5.25
CA LYS A 83 6.24 -28.20 -6.19
C LYS A 83 6.13 -28.97 -7.50
N GLU A 84 4.90 -29.22 -7.91
CA GLU A 84 4.53 -29.75 -9.22
C GLU A 84 3.90 -28.63 -10.04
N PRO A 85 4.58 -28.10 -11.09
CA PRO A 85 4.13 -26.92 -11.85
C PRO A 85 2.67 -27.00 -12.30
N ARG A 86 2.26 -28.17 -12.81
CA ARG A 86 0.87 -28.42 -13.24
C ARG A 86 -0.13 -28.27 -12.10
N ASN A 87 0.19 -28.82 -10.92
CA ASN A 87 -0.71 -28.76 -9.77
C ASN A 87 -0.79 -27.34 -9.22
N CYS A 88 0.34 -26.64 -9.09
CA CYS A 88 0.36 -25.26 -8.63
C CYS A 88 -0.43 -24.34 -9.58
N PHE A 89 -0.30 -24.53 -10.90
CA PHE A 89 -1.09 -23.79 -11.88
C PHE A 89 -2.59 -24.08 -11.75
N ASN A 90 -2.98 -25.35 -11.65
CA ASN A 90 -4.38 -25.74 -11.46
C ASN A 90 -4.98 -25.18 -10.17
N GLU A 91 -4.21 -25.21 -9.07
CA GLU A 91 -4.63 -24.61 -7.80
C GLU A 91 -4.89 -23.12 -7.94
N GLU A 92 -4.01 -22.38 -8.62
CA GLU A 92 -4.21 -20.95 -8.84
C GLU A 92 -5.42 -20.68 -9.73
N ILE A 93 -5.64 -21.46 -10.78
CA ILE A 93 -6.85 -21.39 -11.61
C ILE A 93 -8.11 -21.64 -10.77
N LEU A 94 -8.13 -22.66 -9.90
CA LEU A 94 -9.27 -22.92 -9.02
C LEU A 94 -9.53 -21.76 -8.06
N ARG A 95 -8.47 -21.16 -7.51
CA ARG A 95 -8.58 -19.97 -6.66
C ARG A 95 -9.13 -18.78 -7.44
N VAL A 96 -8.72 -18.57 -8.69
CA VAL A 96 -9.25 -17.50 -9.55
C VAL A 96 -10.73 -17.72 -9.87
N ILE A 97 -11.11 -18.95 -10.23
CA ILE A 97 -12.51 -19.33 -10.49
C ILE A 97 -13.38 -19.03 -9.26
N LYS A 98 -12.90 -19.36 -8.05
CA LYS A 98 -13.60 -19.05 -6.80
C LYS A 98 -13.83 -17.54 -6.63
N ASP A 99 -12.83 -16.72 -6.91
CA ASP A 99 -12.94 -15.26 -6.80
C ASP A 99 -13.93 -14.71 -7.83
N LEU A 100 -13.85 -15.15 -9.09
CA LEU A 100 -14.80 -14.75 -10.14
C LEU A 100 -16.25 -15.14 -9.80
N ASN A 101 -16.45 -16.35 -9.27
CA ASN A 101 -17.78 -16.79 -8.81
C ASN A 101 -18.30 -15.90 -7.67
N THR A 102 -17.43 -15.52 -6.74
CA THR A 102 -17.79 -14.62 -5.64
C THR A 102 -18.18 -13.24 -6.16
N ILE A 103 -17.38 -12.66 -7.08
CA ILE A 103 -17.70 -11.40 -7.76
C ILE A 103 -19.04 -11.48 -8.49
N HIS A 104 -19.27 -12.57 -9.22
CA HIS A 104 -20.51 -12.77 -9.97
C HIS A 104 -21.74 -12.79 -9.05
N GLN A 105 -21.68 -13.54 -7.94
CA GLN A 105 -22.76 -13.57 -6.94
C GLN A 105 -23.03 -12.19 -6.32
N LEU A 106 -21.97 -11.43 -6.02
CA LEU A 106 -22.11 -10.07 -5.49
C LEU A 106 -22.72 -9.12 -6.53
N LEU A 107 -22.28 -9.18 -7.79
CA LEU A 107 -22.82 -8.39 -8.89
C LEU A 107 -24.30 -8.66 -9.09
N GLU A 108 -24.72 -9.92 -9.21
CA GLU A 108 -26.13 -10.27 -9.36
C GLU A 108 -26.99 -9.75 -8.21
N GLY A 109 -26.49 -9.90 -6.97
CA GLY A 109 -27.16 -9.37 -5.78
C GLY A 109 -27.32 -7.85 -5.80
N TYR A 110 -26.28 -7.12 -6.19
CA TYR A 110 -26.29 -5.65 -6.19
C TYR A 110 -27.02 -5.04 -7.39
N GLU A 111 -26.94 -5.65 -8.56
CA GLU A 111 -27.72 -5.23 -9.74
C GLU A 111 -29.22 -5.44 -9.49
N LYS A 112 -29.61 -6.56 -8.87
CA LYS A 112 -30.98 -6.76 -8.40
C LYS A 112 -31.40 -5.64 -7.46
N LYS A 113 -30.56 -5.31 -6.47
CA LYS A 113 -30.81 -4.19 -5.55
C LYS A 113 -30.94 -2.85 -6.27
N LEU A 114 -30.21 -2.59 -7.35
CA LEU A 114 -30.31 -1.34 -8.13
C LEU A 114 -31.61 -1.20 -8.93
N SER A 115 -32.23 -2.33 -9.30
CA SER A 115 -33.53 -2.35 -9.98
C SER A 115 -34.73 -2.11 -9.06
N GLU A 116 -34.53 -2.15 -7.74
CA GLU A 116 -35.55 -1.79 -6.76
C GLU A 116 -35.85 -0.27 -6.79
N GLN A 117 -37.09 0.11 -6.49
CA GLN A 117 -37.44 1.53 -6.32
C GLN A 117 -36.98 2.02 -4.94
N TYR A 118 -36.15 3.06 -4.93
CA TYR A 118 -35.70 3.72 -3.71
C TYR A 118 -36.50 5.01 -3.50
N PRO A 119 -37.07 5.22 -2.30
CA PRO A 119 -37.52 6.55 -1.87
C PRO A 119 -36.38 7.57 -1.98
N GLU A 120 -36.71 8.85 -2.18
CA GLU A 120 -35.71 9.92 -2.30
C GLU A 120 -34.76 10.00 -1.09
N LYS A 121 -35.28 9.69 0.11
CA LYS A 121 -34.50 9.62 1.35
C LYS A 121 -33.40 8.55 1.34
N ASP A 122 -33.53 7.51 0.52
CA ASP A 122 -32.61 6.37 0.46
C ASP A 122 -31.68 6.45 -0.77
N ARG A 123 -31.59 7.62 -1.42
CA ARG A 123 -30.79 7.83 -2.63
C ARG A 123 -29.31 7.42 -2.48
N TYR A 124 -28.74 7.58 -1.30
CA TYR A 124 -27.34 7.22 -1.03
C TYR A 124 -27.12 5.72 -1.00
N ILE A 125 -28.10 4.92 -0.56
CA ILE A 125 -28.05 3.46 -0.64
C ILE A 125 -27.97 3.02 -2.10
N LYS A 126 -28.73 3.65 -2.99
CA LYS A 126 -28.63 3.39 -4.44
C LYS A 126 -27.23 3.73 -4.98
N TYR A 127 -26.65 4.86 -4.58
CA TYR A 127 -25.30 5.24 -5.00
C TYR A 127 -24.22 4.29 -4.46
N GLN A 128 -24.39 3.74 -3.26
CA GLN A 128 -23.52 2.72 -2.70
C GLN A 128 -23.50 1.44 -3.54
N TYR A 129 -24.68 0.93 -3.91
CA TYR A 129 -24.76 -0.24 -4.80
C TYR A 129 -24.15 0.06 -6.18
N GLN A 130 -24.41 1.25 -6.74
CA GLN A 130 -23.83 1.65 -8.02
C GLN A 130 -22.30 1.70 -7.96
N TYR A 131 -21.75 2.25 -6.87
CA TYR A 131 -20.31 2.25 -6.63
C TYR A 131 -19.74 0.83 -6.53
N LEU A 132 -20.38 -0.07 -5.75
CA LEU A 132 -19.92 -1.45 -5.60
C LEU A 132 -19.99 -2.23 -6.92
N VAL A 133 -21.04 -2.06 -7.72
CA VAL A 133 -21.14 -2.68 -9.05
C VAL A 133 -19.98 -2.22 -9.93
N ASN A 134 -19.71 -0.92 -10.02
CA ASN A 134 -18.58 -0.40 -10.80
C ASN A 134 -17.23 -0.95 -10.28
N LYS A 135 -17.04 -0.98 -8.95
CA LYS A 135 -15.83 -1.51 -8.31
C LYS A 135 -15.64 -3.01 -8.58
N LEU A 136 -16.71 -3.79 -8.57
CA LEU A 136 -16.71 -5.23 -8.88
C LEU A 136 -16.42 -5.50 -10.36
N GLN A 137 -16.94 -4.69 -11.28
CA GLN A 137 -16.61 -4.83 -12.71
C GLN A 137 -15.13 -4.56 -12.96
N LEU A 138 -14.56 -3.50 -12.36
CA LEU A 138 -13.11 -3.24 -12.45
C LEU A 138 -12.27 -4.38 -11.88
N ALA A 139 -12.68 -4.97 -10.76
CA ALA A 139 -12.00 -6.14 -10.20
C ALA A 139 -12.11 -7.38 -11.09
N LYS A 140 -13.26 -7.58 -11.75
CA LYS A 140 -13.45 -8.65 -12.73
C LYS A 140 -12.49 -8.49 -13.91
N ASP A 141 -12.36 -7.28 -14.44
CA ASP A 141 -11.45 -6.96 -15.53
C ASP A 141 -9.98 -7.14 -15.12
N GLU A 142 -9.62 -6.75 -13.90
CA GLU A 142 -8.29 -6.98 -13.31
C GLU A 142 -7.95 -8.48 -13.24
N ILE A 143 -8.90 -9.31 -12.80
CA ILE A 143 -8.74 -10.77 -12.75
C ILE A 143 -8.60 -11.37 -14.14
N PHE A 144 -9.40 -10.92 -15.13
CA PHE A 144 -9.24 -11.39 -16.50
C PHE A 144 -7.87 -11.03 -17.06
N ASN A 145 -7.41 -9.80 -16.84
CA ASN A 145 -6.06 -9.39 -17.24
C ASN A 145 -4.98 -10.25 -16.59
N TYR A 146 -5.12 -10.56 -15.29
CA TYR A 146 -4.22 -11.47 -14.58
C TYR A 146 -4.22 -12.87 -15.22
N MET A 147 -5.41 -13.44 -15.49
CA MET A 147 -5.53 -14.75 -16.14
C MET A 147 -4.90 -14.80 -17.52
N THR A 148 -5.04 -13.74 -18.32
CA THR A 148 -4.53 -13.71 -19.69
C THR A 148 -3.02 -13.46 -19.72
N ASN A 149 -2.52 -12.55 -18.90
CA ASN A 149 -1.18 -11.98 -19.08
C ASN A 149 -0.18 -12.35 -17.98
N SER A 150 -0.62 -12.65 -16.76
CA SER A 150 0.30 -12.70 -15.59
C SER A 150 0.30 -14.03 -14.84
N ILE A 151 -0.75 -14.85 -14.95
CA ILE A 151 -0.90 -16.06 -14.13
C ILE A 151 0.26 -17.05 -14.31
N LYS A 152 0.75 -17.24 -15.53
CA LYS A 152 1.87 -18.15 -15.82
C LYS A 152 3.16 -17.67 -15.17
N GLU A 153 3.41 -16.35 -15.20
CA GLU A 153 4.59 -15.74 -14.59
C GLU A 153 4.52 -15.80 -13.06
N ASP A 154 3.34 -15.49 -12.49
CA ASP A 154 3.12 -15.52 -11.04
C ASP A 154 3.28 -16.94 -10.47
N VAL A 155 2.69 -17.95 -11.14
CA VAL A 155 2.87 -19.35 -10.74
C VAL A 155 4.33 -19.79 -10.90
N LEU A 156 5.03 -19.34 -11.96
CA LEU A 156 6.45 -19.63 -12.14
C LEU A 156 7.30 -19.05 -11.00
N GLU A 157 7.02 -17.82 -10.57
CA GLU A 157 7.70 -17.18 -9.43
C GLU A 157 7.46 -17.97 -8.13
N GLN A 158 6.23 -18.46 -7.91
CA GLN A 158 5.86 -19.23 -6.72
C GLN A 158 6.50 -20.62 -6.63
N ILE A 159 6.86 -21.25 -7.76
CA ILE A 159 7.46 -22.60 -7.80
C ILE A 159 8.97 -22.59 -7.98
N SER A 160 9.58 -21.43 -8.29
CA SER A 160 11.01 -21.32 -8.53
C SER A 160 11.80 -21.32 -7.22
N LYS A 161 12.92 -22.05 -7.16
CA LYS A 161 13.83 -22.05 -6.01
C LYS A 161 14.38 -20.64 -5.80
N LYS A 162 14.09 -20.07 -4.63
CA LYS A 162 14.70 -18.81 -4.21
C LYS A 162 16.19 -19.00 -3.97
N LYS A 163 17.05 -18.30 -4.71
CA LYS A 163 18.49 -18.26 -4.41
C LYS A 163 18.67 -17.52 -3.08
N SER A 164 19.26 -18.19 -2.10
CA SER A 164 19.68 -17.62 -0.81
C SER A 164 20.86 -16.65 -1.01
N GLY A 165 20.60 -15.55 -1.70
CA GLY A 165 21.48 -14.40 -1.84
C GLY A 165 20.97 -13.26 -0.97
N ILE A 166 21.87 -12.67 -0.20
CA ILE A 166 21.64 -11.59 0.76
C ILE A 166 20.71 -10.50 0.20
N HIS A 167 19.47 -10.46 0.67
CA HIS A 167 18.61 -9.28 0.61
C HIS A 167 17.74 -9.18 1.86
N PHE A 168 18.36 -8.71 2.95
CA PHE A 168 17.70 -8.34 4.20
C PHE A 168 16.65 -7.21 4.01
N PHE A 169 16.61 -6.57 2.83
CA PHE A 169 15.63 -5.53 2.46
C PHE A 169 14.49 -6.00 1.53
N VAL A 170 14.47 -7.26 1.10
CA VAL A 170 13.37 -7.84 0.28
C VAL A 170 12.38 -8.65 1.14
N PHE A 171 12.73 -8.93 2.40
CA PHE A 171 11.92 -9.72 3.34
C PHE A 171 10.56 -9.10 3.71
N GLN A 172 10.26 -7.85 3.33
CA GLN A 172 8.92 -7.26 3.48
C GLN A 172 8.05 -7.30 2.21
N ARG A 173 8.60 -7.69 1.05
CA ARG A 173 7.81 -7.80 -0.20
C ARG A 173 7.29 -9.22 -0.48
N GLU A 174 7.91 -10.24 0.10
CA GLU A 174 7.68 -11.63 -0.31
C GLU A 174 6.51 -12.35 0.39
N THR A 175 5.83 -11.73 1.36
CA THR A 175 4.67 -12.34 2.04
C THR A 175 3.32 -11.70 1.70
N SER A 176 3.25 -10.79 0.71
CA SER A 176 2.02 -9.99 0.51
C SER A 176 1.74 -9.48 -0.90
N ARG A 177 2.44 -9.93 -1.95
CA ARG A 177 2.02 -9.57 -3.30
C ARG A 177 0.79 -10.40 -3.69
N LYS A 178 -0.38 -9.80 -3.51
CA LYS A 178 -1.65 -10.35 -4.01
C LYS A 178 -1.67 -10.20 -5.54
N PRO A 179 -2.13 -11.20 -6.30
CA PRO A 179 -2.14 -11.16 -7.76
C PRO A 179 -3.03 -10.04 -8.33
N TYR A 180 -4.06 -9.65 -7.57
CA TYR A 180 -5.00 -8.57 -7.88
C TYR A 180 -5.70 -8.12 -6.60
N ASN A 181 -6.32 -6.93 -6.63
CA ASN A 181 -6.85 -6.28 -5.43
C ASN A 181 -7.94 -7.07 -4.70
N PHE A 182 -8.81 -7.76 -5.44
CA PHE A 182 -9.91 -8.55 -4.85
C PHE A 182 -9.39 -9.68 -3.94
N ARG A 183 -8.24 -10.28 -4.26
CA ARG A 183 -7.71 -11.45 -3.54
C ARG A 183 -7.48 -11.12 -2.07
N GLY A 184 -8.22 -11.80 -1.20
CA GLY A 184 -8.12 -11.60 0.26
C GLY A 184 -8.51 -10.19 0.73
N ASN A 185 -9.24 -9.41 -0.08
CA ASN A 185 -9.85 -8.13 0.30
C ASN A 185 -11.35 -8.08 -0.05
N GLU A 186 -12.02 -9.24 -0.12
CA GLU A 186 -13.45 -9.36 -0.48
C GLU A 186 -14.36 -8.41 0.29
N GLU A 187 -14.05 -8.15 1.58
CA GLU A 187 -14.81 -7.23 2.43
C GLU A 187 -14.87 -5.80 1.86
N GLN A 188 -13.89 -5.36 1.07
CA GLN A 188 -13.90 -4.04 0.44
C GLN A 188 -14.91 -3.90 -0.71
N TYR A 189 -15.51 -5.01 -1.10
CA TYR A 189 -16.51 -5.09 -2.17
C TYR A 189 -17.91 -5.37 -1.61
N LYS A 190 -18.07 -5.37 -0.27
CA LYS A 190 -19.35 -5.59 0.40
C LYS A 190 -19.96 -4.29 0.89
N ILE A 191 -21.30 -4.25 1.00
CA ILE A 191 -22.06 -3.10 1.53
C ILE A 191 -21.61 -2.67 2.93
N SER A 192 -21.02 -3.59 3.72
CA SER A 192 -20.48 -3.28 5.04
C SER A 192 -19.33 -2.28 5.00
N ILE A 193 -18.61 -2.09 3.88
CA ILE A 193 -17.50 -1.12 3.82
C ILE A 193 -17.96 0.31 4.15
N PHE A 194 -19.19 0.66 3.76
CA PHE A 194 -19.72 2.00 3.98
C PHE A 194 -20.00 2.30 5.44
N ASN A 195 -20.01 1.32 6.36
CA ASN A 195 -20.26 1.60 7.79
C ASN A 195 -19.05 2.21 8.51
N GLY A 196 -17.86 2.18 7.90
CA GLY A 196 -16.64 2.76 8.46
C GLY A 196 -16.07 2.03 9.67
N LEU A 197 -16.55 0.83 10.02
CA LEU A 197 -16.03 0.09 11.18
C LEU A 197 -14.56 -0.29 11.01
N ALA A 198 -14.15 -0.71 9.82
CA ALA A 198 -12.74 -1.04 9.56
C ALA A 198 -11.81 0.18 9.76
N TYR A 199 -12.29 1.37 9.39
CA TYR A 199 -11.58 2.63 9.61
C TYR A 199 -11.55 3.02 11.09
N LYS A 200 -12.70 2.99 11.77
CA LYS A 200 -12.85 3.39 13.17
C LYS A 200 -12.10 2.47 14.16
N PHE A 201 -11.96 1.20 13.81
CA PHE A 201 -11.33 0.18 14.64
C PHE A 201 -10.07 -0.40 13.99
N ARG A 202 -9.34 0.41 13.19
CA ARG A 202 -8.14 -0.02 12.46
C ARG A 202 -7.01 -0.56 13.35
N GLU A 203 -6.97 -0.13 14.60
CA GLU A 203 -5.98 -0.57 15.59
C GLU A 203 -6.28 -1.98 16.14
N LEU A 204 -7.47 -2.52 15.90
CA LEU A 204 -7.85 -3.84 16.39
C LEU A 204 -7.27 -4.97 15.52
N PRO A 205 -6.81 -6.07 16.14
CA PRO A 205 -6.55 -7.32 15.44
C PRO A 205 -7.77 -7.81 14.62
N LEU A 206 -7.52 -8.49 13.49
CA LEU A 206 -8.58 -8.92 12.55
C LEU A 206 -9.67 -9.81 13.19
N ASN A 207 -9.30 -10.66 14.16
CA ASN A 207 -10.22 -11.49 14.93
C ASN A 207 -11.16 -10.63 15.80
N GLU A 208 -10.64 -9.59 16.46
CA GLU A 208 -11.44 -8.68 17.28
C GLU A 208 -12.33 -7.78 16.41
N LEU A 209 -11.81 -7.26 15.31
CA LEU A 209 -12.62 -6.49 14.34
C LEU A 209 -13.80 -7.32 13.82
N SER A 210 -13.60 -8.62 13.60
CA SER A 210 -14.67 -9.54 13.20
C SER A 210 -15.76 -9.67 14.27
N VAL A 211 -15.39 -9.65 15.55
CA VAL A 211 -16.36 -9.62 16.66
C VAL A 211 -17.13 -8.30 16.66
N VAL A 212 -16.44 -7.17 16.53
CA VAL A 212 -17.07 -5.83 16.48
C VAL A 212 -18.09 -5.75 15.34
N LYS A 213 -17.73 -6.23 14.14
CA LYS A 213 -18.64 -6.30 12.99
C LYS A 213 -19.89 -7.14 13.29
N LYS A 214 -19.72 -8.30 13.95
CA LYS A 214 -20.85 -9.17 14.34
C LYS A 214 -21.76 -8.49 15.36
N LEU A 215 -21.19 -7.81 16.36
CA LEU A 215 -21.96 -7.07 17.36
C LEU A 215 -22.75 -5.94 16.68
N TYR A 216 -22.12 -5.15 15.81
CA TYR A 216 -22.79 -4.06 15.11
C TYR A 216 -23.99 -4.53 14.27
N ASN A 217 -23.84 -5.65 13.57
CA ASN A 217 -24.88 -6.17 12.68
C ASN A 217 -26.02 -6.88 13.42
N ASN A 218 -25.70 -7.62 14.49
CA ASN A 218 -26.66 -8.56 15.11
C ASN A 218 -27.10 -8.15 16.52
N LYS A 219 -26.34 -7.30 17.20
CA LYS A 219 -26.48 -7.02 18.64
C LYS A 219 -26.08 -5.57 18.98
N LYS A 220 -26.88 -4.60 18.50
CA LYS A 220 -26.56 -3.17 18.61
C LYS A 220 -26.32 -2.68 20.05
N GLU A 221 -27.11 -3.12 21.02
CA GLU A 221 -26.93 -2.71 22.42
C GLU A 221 -25.58 -3.19 22.99
N GLU A 222 -25.21 -4.45 22.74
CA GLU A 222 -23.90 -5.00 23.13
C GLU A 222 -22.76 -4.27 22.40
N PHE A 223 -22.95 -3.89 21.14
CA PHE A 223 -21.99 -3.08 20.39
C PHE A 223 -21.74 -1.71 21.04
N TYR A 224 -22.78 -0.98 21.44
CA TYR A 224 -22.60 0.34 22.04
C TYR A 224 -22.01 0.28 23.45
N LEU A 225 -22.31 -0.77 24.21
CA LEU A 225 -21.61 -1.03 25.48
C LEU A 225 -20.12 -1.32 25.25
N TYR A 226 -19.78 -2.12 24.23
CA TYR A 226 -18.40 -2.35 23.83
C TYR A 226 -17.71 -1.05 23.41
N LEU A 227 -18.36 -0.23 22.58
CA LEU A 227 -17.83 1.05 22.12
C LEU A 227 -17.54 2.00 23.29
N ASP A 228 -18.47 2.16 24.22
CA ASP A 228 -18.29 2.96 25.44
C ASP A 228 -17.03 2.53 26.22
N ASN A 229 -16.82 1.22 26.37
CA ASN A 229 -15.66 0.68 27.06
C ASN A 229 -14.37 0.88 26.26
N TYR A 230 -14.42 0.65 24.95
CA TYR A 230 -13.29 0.84 24.04
C TYR A 230 -12.77 2.28 24.09
N LEU A 231 -13.68 3.27 24.01
CA LEU A 231 -13.31 4.69 24.07
C LEU A 231 -12.59 5.07 25.36
N LYS A 232 -13.06 4.55 26.51
CA LYS A 232 -12.48 4.80 27.84
C LYS A 232 -11.13 4.09 28.01
N GLN A 233 -11.05 2.80 27.68
CA GLN A 233 -9.84 2.00 27.85
C GLN A 233 -8.69 2.54 26.99
N ASN A 234 -9.00 2.96 25.76
CA ASN A 234 -8.02 3.50 24.82
C ASN A 234 -7.76 5.00 24.98
N LYS A 235 -8.40 5.67 25.96
CA LYS A 235 -8.22 7.10 26.25
C LYS A 235 -8.32 7.97 24.99
N ILE A 236 -9.36 7.71 24.19
CA ILE A 236 -9.50 8.29 22.85
C ILE A 236 -9.57 9.82 22.91
N VAL A 237 -10.25 10.36 23.92
CA VAL A 237 -10.37 11.81 24.12
C VAL A 237 -9.00 12.45 24.38
N GLU A 238 -8.19 11.85 25.25
CA GLU A 238 -6.84 12.31 25.57
C GLU A 238 -5.92 12.24 24.35
N LYS A 239 -6.02 11.16 23.56
CA LYS A 239 -5.27 11.04 22.31
C LYS A 239 -5.64 12.13 21.31
N ILE A 240 -6.92 12.45 21.13
CA ILE A 240 -7.35 13.56 20.25
C ILE A 240 -6.73 14.88 20.74
N LEU A 241 -6.83 15.18 22.03
CA LEU A 241 -6.28 16.41 22.61
C LEU A 241 -4.77 16.52 22.39
N TYR A 242 -4.04 15.41 22.53
CA TYR A 242 -2.61 15.37 22.22
C TYR A 242 -2.33 15.66 20.74
N LEU A 243 -3.07 15.03 19.81
CA LEU A 243 -2.87 15.20 18.38
C LEU A 243 -3.14 16.63 17.93
N ILE A 244 -4.27 17.23 18.37
CA ILE A 244 -4.57 18.62 18.02
C ILE A 244 -3.49 19.57 18.55
N ASP A 245 -2.86 19.25 19.68
CA ASP A 245 -1.83 20.08 20.29
C ASP A 245 -0.47 19.94 19.62
N THR A 246 -0.21 18.82 18.97
CA THR A 246 1.10 18.44 18.41
C THR A 246 1.14 18.38 16.88
N HIS A 247 0.04 18.73 16.20
CA HIS A 247 -0.01 18.74 14.74
C HIS A 247 -0.44 20.11 14.17
N HIS A 248 0.28 20.55 13.14
CA HIS A 248 0.06 21.86 12.51
C HIS A 248 -1.22 21.94 11.64
N LEU A 249 -1.68 20.84 11.03
CA LEU A 249 -2.96 20.85 10.30
C LEU A 249 -4.17 20.95 11.21
N LEU A 250 -4.03 20.58 12.48
CA LEU A 250 -5.15 20.54 13.43
C LEU A 250 -5.33 21.89 14.14
N ASN A 251 -5.03 23.00 13.45
CA ASN A 251 -4.98 24.36 13.99
C ASN A 251 -6.33 24.93 14.46
N LYS A 252 -7.46 24.27 14.16
CA LYS A 252 -8.79 24.61 14.71
C LYS A 252 -8.97 24.09 16.16
N LYS A 253 -7.90 24.15 16.96
CA LYS A 253 -7.81 23.56 18.31
C LYS A 253 -8.90 24.06 19.25
N GLY A 254 -9.26 25.35 19.16
CA GLY A 254 -10.27 25.97 20.03
C GLY A 254 -11.63 25.28 19.92
N ILE A 255 -12.19 25.22 18.71
CA ILE A 255 -13.52 24.66 18.48
C ILE A 255 -13.54 23.15 18.76
N ILE A 256 -12.49 22.42 18.37
CA ILE A 256 -12.41 20.98 18.65
C ILE A 256 -12.34 20.72 20.16
N ARG A 257 -11.55 21.50 20.92
CA ARG A 257 -11.50 21.39 22.38
C ARG A 257 -12.86 21.70 23.02
N GLU A 258 -13.52 22.77 22.60
CA GLU A 258 -14.86 23.11 23.09
C GLU A 258 -15.86 21.97 22.81
N ALA A 259 -15.83 21.39 21.61
CA ALA A 259 -16.67 20.25 21.30
C ALA A 259 -16.35 19.03 22.18
N ILE A 260 -15.08 18.72 22.42
CA ILE A 260 -14.68 17.66 23.34
C ILE A 260 -15.20 17.92 24.77
N GLU A 261 -15.18 19.16 25.24
CA GLU A 261 -15.75 19.50 26.55
C GLU A 261 -17.28 19.31 26.57
N LEU A 262 -17.99 19.63 25.48
CA LEU A 262 -19.42 19.31 25.36
C LEU A 262 -19.68 17.81 25.45
N TYR A 263 -18.84 16.99 24.81
CA TYR A 263 -18.91 15.53 24.91
C TYR A 263 -18.71 15.04 26.35
N LYS A 264 -17.68 15.54 27.05
CA LYS A 264 -17.40 15.20 28.46
C LYS A 264 -18.53 15.62 29.40
N LEU A 265 -19.15 16.78 29.17
CA LEU A 265 -20.28 17.29 29.93
C LEU A 265 -21.62 16.63 29.58
N ASN A 266 -21.61 15.59 28.74
CA ASN A 266 -22.78 14.89 28.24
C ASN A 266 -23.78 15.80 27.48
N LYS A 267 -23.31 16.91 26.92
CA LYS A 267 -24.05 17.77 25.97
C LYS A 267 -23.87 17.26 24.54
N ILE A 268 -24.26 16.00 24.38
CA ILE A 268 -23.99 15.14 23.23
C ILE A 268 -24.71 15.63 21.95
N ASP A 269 -25.87 16.25 22.09
CA ASP A 269 -26.63 16.86 21.00
C ASP A 269 -25.86 17.98 20.30
N LEU A 270 -25.27 18.90 21.06
CA LEU A 270 -24.44 19.99 20.53
C LEU A 270 -23.15 19.45 19.93
N PHE A 271 -22.54 18.44 20.55
CA PHE A 271 -21.38 17.76 20.01
C PHE A 271 -21.66 17.18 18.62
N CYS A 272 -22.78 16.46 18.47
CA CYS A 272 -23.20 15.86 17.19
C CYS A 272 -23.48 16.90 16.09
N GLN A 273 -23.76 18.15 16.43
CA GLN A 273 -23.93 19.24 15.46
C GLN A 273 -22.59 19.85 15.03
N ILE A 274 -21.63 19.97 15.95
CA ILE A 274 -20.35 20.66 15.71
C ILE A 274 -19.33 19.75 15.02
N ILE A 275 -19.17 18.52 15.49
CA ILE A 275 -18.07 17.65 15.06
C ILE A 275 -18.08 17.28 13.58
N PRO A 276 -19.22 16.95 12.95
CA PRO A 276 -19.21 16.63 11.53
C PRO A 276 -18.65 17.77 10.65
N LEU A 277 -18.90 19.02 11.03
CA LEU A 277 -18.35 20.20 10.36
C LEU A 277 -16.85 20.35 10.61
N GLN A 278 -16.37 20.02 11.81
CA GLN A 278 -14.93 20.04 12.10
C GLN A 278 -14.18 18.93 11.35
N ILE A 279 -14.75 17.73 11.24
CA ILE A 279 -14.19 16.62 10.44
C ILE A 279 -14.05 17.04 8.97
N GLU A 280 -15.10 17.63 8.36
CA GLU A 280 -14.99 18.19 7.01
C GLU A 280 -13.93 19.30 6.93
N GLY A 281 -13.84 20.13 7.98
CA GLY A 281 -12.81 21.16 8.09
C GLY A 281 -11.39 20.60 8.07
N ILE A 282 -11.14 19.48 8.75
CA ILE A 282 -9.84 18.78 8.75
C ILE A 282 -9.57 18.18 7.37
N ILE A 283 -10.56 17.54 6.74
CA ILE A 283 -10.42 17.03 5.36
C ILE A 283 -10.05 18.16 4.39
N TYR A 284 -10.70 19.31 4.52
CA TYR A 284 -10.40 20.49 3.70
C TYR A 284 -8.96 20.99 3.92
N ASP A 285 -8.53 21.13 5.18
CA ASP A 285 -7.18 21.58 5.51
C ASP A 285 -6.13 20.57 4.99
N TYR A 286 -6.44 19.27 5.08
CA TYR A 286 -5.58 18.21 4.54
C TYR A 286 -5.49 18.26 3.00
N CYS A 287 -6.60 18.49 2.30
CA CYS A 287 -6.57 18.71 0.85
C CYS A 287 -5.65 19.87 0.45
N ARG A 288 -5.66 20.97 1.22
CA ARG A 288 -4.77 22.11 0.97
C ARG A 288 -3.30 21.76 1.16
N GLU A 289 -2.97 20.95 2.17
CA GLU A 289 -1.60 20.47 2.39
C GLU A 289 -1.10 19.59 1.24
N LEU A 290 -1.98 18.83 0.61
CA LEU A 290 -1.66 18.02 -0.57
C LEU A 290 -1.62 18.83 -1.88
N ASP A 291 -1.55 20.16 -1.78
CA ASP A 291 -1.49 21.11 -2.90
C ASP A 291 -2.69 20.95 -3.87
N ILE A 292 -3.87 20.54 -3.37
CA ILE A 292 -5.11 20.46 -4.16
C ILE A 292 -5.63 21.87 -4.41
N GLN A 293 -6.00 22.14 -5.67
CA GLN A 293 -6.38 23.49 -6.08
C GLN A 293 -7.68 23.95 -5.41
N PRO A 294 -7.78 25.23 -5.00
CA PRO A 294 -8.98 25.78 -4.37
C PRO A 294 -10.27 25.57 -5.17
N SER A 295 -10.19 25.60 -6.51
CA SER A 295 -11.33 25.33 -7.40
C SER A 295 -11.94 23.94 -7.24
N GLN A 296 -11.19 22.99 -6.68
CA GLN A 296 -11.62 21.63 -6.42
C GLN A 296 -12.14 21.42 -4.99
N ILE A 297 -12.02 22.41 -4.08
CA ILE A 297 -12.34 22.23 -2.66
C ILE A 297 -13.16 23.36 -2.00
N ASP A 298 -13.05 24.63 -2.39
CA ASP A 298 -13.60 25.75 -1.61
C ASP A 298 -15.13 25.85 -1.58
N ARG A 299 -15.82 25.30 -2.58
CA ARG A 299 -17.30 25.37 -2.71
C ARG A 299 -17.91 24.12 -3.30
N VAL A 300 -17.23 22.99 -3.13
CA VAL A 300 -17.75 21.69 -3.57
C VAL A 300 -18.24 20.90 -2.36
N SER A 301 -19.10 19.92 -2.63
CA SER A 301 -19.60 18.99 -1.63
C SER A 301 -18.50 18.08 -1.09
N LEU A 302 -18.73 17.49 0.09
CA LEU A 302 -17.74 16.66 0.79
C LEU A 302 -17.25 15.48 -0.06
N ASP A 303 -18.14 14.83 -0.83
CA ASP A 303 -17.78 13.76 -1.77
C ASP A 303 -16.72 14.23 -2.77
N LYS A 304 -16.84 15.44 -3.32
CA LYS A 304 -15.85 15.96 -4.28
C LYS A 304 -14.51 16.28 -3.64
N LYS A 305 -14.51 16.73 -2.38
CA LYS A 305 -13.27 16.93 -1.60
C LYS A 305 -12.56 15.59 -1.37
N VAL A 306 -13.31 14.58 -0.95
CA VAL A 306 -12.81 13.23 -0.67
C VAL A 306 -12.31 12.56 -1.96
N GLU A 307 -13.02 12.68 -3.09
CA GLU A 307 -12.53 12.24 -4.40
C GLU A 307 -11.22 12.91 -4.83
N ALA A 308 -11.09 14.22 -4.61
CA ALA A 308 -9.86 14.94 -4.93
C ALA A 308 -8.70 14.52 -4.02
N LEU A 309 -9.00 14.28 -2.73
CA LEU A 309 -8.07 13.79 -1.74
C LEU A 309 -7.48 12.44 -2.15
N VAL A 310 -8.30 11.44 -2.45
CA VAL A 310 -7.84 10.08 -2.79
C VAL A 310 -6.99 10.04 -4.06
N LYS A 311 -7.18 10.98 -4.99
CA LYS A 311 -6.29 11.11 -6.16
C LYS A 311 -4.87 11.54 -5.79
N LYS A 312 -4.69 12.24 -4.66
CA LYS A 312 -3.38 12.68 -4.14
C LYS A 312 -2.83 11.73 -3.08
N ASP A 313 -3.72 11.11 -2.31
CA ASP A 313 -3.41 10.15 -1.26
C ASP A 313 -4.25 8.87 -1.46
N PRO A 314 -3.81 7.94 -2.34
CA PRO A 314 -4.55 6.71 -2.63
C PRO A 314 -4.74 5.81 -1.41
N ASP A 315 -3.93 5.99 -0.36
CA ASP A 315 -3.96 5.21 0.87
C ASP A 315 -4.90 5.83 1.93
N PHE A 316 -5.72 6.82 1.55
CA PHE A 316 -6.68 7.45 2.47
C PHE A 316 -7.71 6.45 2.98
N GLU A 317 -7.63 6.15 4.27
CA GLU A 317 -8.51 5.19 4.92
C GLU A 317 -9.93 5.76 5.10
N GLY A 318 -10.93 4.89 4.94
CA GLY A 318 -12.33 5.27 5.15
C GLY A 318 -12.95 6.07 4.00
N TYR A 319 -12.33 6.08 2.82
CA TYR A 319 -12.87 6.72 1.61
C TYR A 319 -14.36 6.44 1.40
N GLU A 320 -14.77 5.17 1.34
CA GLU A 320 -16.16 4.79 1.10
C GLU A 320 -17.10 5.30 2.21
N TYR A 321 -16.64 5.33 3.47
CA TYR A 321 -17.43 5.86 4.56
C TYR A 321 -17.65 7.38 4.40
N PHE A 322 -16.58 8.13 4.14
CA PHE A 322 -16.64 9.59 4.00
C PHE A 322 -17.34 10.06 2.72
N GLN A 323 -17.24 9.27 1.65
CA GLN A 323 -17.85 9.52 0.35
C GLN A 323 -19.37 9.30 0.33
N PHE A 324 -19.90 8.45 1.22
CA PHE A 324 -21.31 8.07 1.20
C PHE A 324 -22.01 8.30 2.55
N ASN A 325 -21.79 7.44 3.55
CA ASN A 325 -22.57 7.45 4.79
C ASN A 325 -22.32 8.69 5.65
N PHE A 326 -21.08 9.17 5.73
CA PHE A 326 -20.76 10.35 6.54
C PHE A 326 -21.43 11.62 6.01
N ILE A 327 -21.70 11.70 4.70
CA ILE A 327 -22.36 12.87 4.07
C ILE A 327 -23.76 13.06 4.62
N GLU A 328 -24.51 11.98 4.82
CA GLU A 328 -25.83 12.04 5.43
C GLU A 328 -25.76 12.59 6.86
N LEU A 329 -24.86 12.04 7.67
CA LEU A 329 -24.64 12.47 9.04
C LEU A 329 -24.25 13.96 9.11
N ARG A 330 -23.34 14.39 8.25
CA ARG A 330 -22.90 15.78 8.12
C ARG A 330 -24.04 16.70 7.69
N ASN A 331 -24.86 16.30 6.72
CA ASN A 331 -25.98 17.11 6.24
C ASN A 331 -27.08 17.24 7.29
N LEU A 332 -27.37 16.17 8.03
CA LEU A 332 -28.31 16.22 9.17
C LEU A 332 -27.82 17.21 10.25
N ALA A 333 -26.53 17.17 10.58
CA ALA A 333 -25.90 18.11 11.51
C ALA A 333 -25.98 19.55 11.01
N ALA A 334 -25.61 19.81 9.75
CA ALA A 334 -25.63 21.15 9.14
C ALA A 334 -27.04 21.77 9.07
N HIS A 335 -28.09 20.95 8.93
CA HIS A 335 -29.48 21.41 8.89
C HIS A 335 -30.17 21.43 10.27
N GLY A 336 -29.46 21.08 11.35
CA GLY A 336 -30.04 21.01 12.71
C GLY A 336 -31.12 19.93 12.87
N ARG A 337 -31.20 18.96 11.95
CA ARG A 337 -32.27 17.95 11.87
C ARG A 337 -31.97 16.67 12.65
N VAL A 338 -30.93 16.67 13.48
CA VAL A 338 -30.53 15.50 14.29
C VAL A 338 -31.60 15.11 15.34
N GLN A 339 -32.65 15.94 15.52
CA GLN A 339 -33.56 15.92 16.67
C GLN A 339 -34.56 14.76 16.76
N ASN A 340 -34.89 14.03 15.69
CA ASN A 340 -36.09 13.16 15.72
C ASN A 340 -35.85 11.65 15.53
N GLU A 341 -34.66 11.18 15.12
CA GLU A 341 -34.47 9.78 14.72
C GLU A 341 -33.17 9.11 15.24
N MET A 342 -32.38 9.82 16.05
CA MET A 342 -31.01 9.40 16.36
C MET A 342 -30.77 9.23 17.86
N ASN A 343 -30.17 8.11 18.27
CA ASN A 343 -29.59 8.01 19.61
C ASN A 343 -28.32 8.88 19.63
N TYR A 344 -28.46 10.07 20.18
CA TYR A 344 -27.38 11.06 20.25
C TYR A 344 -26.11 10.48 20.87
N LYS A 345 -26.22 9.70 21.96
CA LYS A 345 -25.06 9.17 22.68
C LYS A 345 -24.26 8.22 21.79
N ASP A 346 -24.96 7.29 21.16
CA ASP A 346 -24.38 6.31 20.24
C ASP A 346 -23.69 7.00 19.06
N THR A 347 -24.34 8.00 18.46
CA THR A 347 -23.77 8.79 17.37
C THR A 347 -22.53 9.56 17.81
N ALA A 348 -22.57 10.21 18.97
CA ALA A 348 -21.42 10.94 19.47
C ALA A 348 -20.22 10.02 19.73
N ASN A 349 -20.46 8.82 20.24
CA ASN A 349 -19.43 7.81 20.44
C ASN A 349 -18.82 7.31 19.12
N MET A 350 -19.62 7.23 18.06
CA MET A 350 -19.08 6.96 16.73
C MET A 350 -18.27 8.16 16.22
N LEU A 351 -18.81 9.37 16.32
CA LEU A 351 -18.20 10.63 15.87
C LEU A 351 -16.87 10.96 16.55
N ILE A 352 -16.76 10.73 17.86
CA ILE A 352 -15.49 10.93 18.59
C ILE A 352 -14.42 9.99 18.04
N LEU A 353 -14.82 8.78 17.62
CA LEU A 353 -13.91 7.80 17.05
C LEU A 353 -13.49 8.20 15.63
N ASP A 354 -14.39 8.72 14.77
CA ASP A 354 -13.91 9.23 13.49
C ASP A 354 -13.16 10.55 13.54
N LEU A 355 -13.38 11.41 14.54
CA LEU A 355 -12.49 12.53 14.82
C LEU A 355 -11.08 12.02 15.17
N TYR A 356 -10.97 11.03 16.08
CA TYR A 356 -9.70 10.43 16.44
C TYR A 356 -8.97 9.83 15.24
N CYS A 357 -9.63 8.92 14.51
CA CYS A 357 -9.02 8.22 13.38
C CYS A 357 -8.55 9.20 12.30
N LEU A 358 -9.28 10.30 12.06
CA LEU A 358 -8.90 11.29 11.07
C LEU A 358 -7.72 12.13 11.54
N CYS A 359 -7.75 12.61 12.79
CA CYS A 359 -6.64 13.34 13.40
C CYS A 359 -5.35 12.50 13.37
N ASP A 360 -5.45 11.23 13.73
CA ASP A 360 -4.32 10.31 13.74
C ASP A 360 -3.84 9.99 12.32
N TYR A 361 -4.75 9.81 11.36
CA TYR A 361 -4.39 9.58 9.96
C TYR A 361 -3.62 10.77 9.37
N VAL A 362 -4.19 11.97 9.47
CA VAL A 362 -3.58 13.20 8.96
C VAL A 362 -2.22 13.47 9.62
N SER A 363 -2.07 13.11 10.88
CA SER A 363 -0.81 13.30 11.62
C SER A 363 0.32 12.37 11.18
N ASN A 364 -0.03 11.26 10.50
CA ASN A 364 0.89 10.19 10.14
C ASN A 364 0.90 9.87 8.64
N SER A 365 0.07 10.52 7.81
CA SER A 365 0.03 10.22 6.38
C SER A 365 1.36 10.58 5.71
N TYR A 366 1.87 9.63 4.93
CA TYR A 366 3.03 9.81 4.07
C TYR A 366 2.72 10.66 2.85
N ALA A 367 1.47 10.94 2.47
CA ALA A 367 1.20 11.86 1.37
C ALA A 367 1.61 13.30 1.71
N SER A 368 1.56 13.68 2.99
CA SER A 368 2.05 14.97 3.48
C SER A 368 3.56 15.08 3.38
N SER A 369 4.02 16.13 2.68
CA SER A 369 5.45 16.48 2.65
C SER A 369 5.98 16.92 4.02
N ILE A 370 5.15 17.58 4.84
CA ILE A 370 5.54 18.07 6.16
C ILE A 370 5.73 16.89 7.13
N ASN A 371 4.84 15.89 7.11
CA ASN A 371 5.01 14.67 7.90
C ASN A 371 6.29 13.93 7.53
N LYS A 372 6.57 13.77 6.22
CA LYS A 372 7.82 13.17 5.75
C LYS A 372 9.06 13.92 6.23
N ILE A 373 9.05 15.26 6.18
CA ILE A 373 10.17 16.07 6.70
C ILE A 373 10.34 15.88 8.21
N ARG A 374 9.23 15.86 8.97
CA ARG A 374 9.26 15.61 10.43
C ARG A 374 9.89 14.27 10.76
N ASP A 375 9.52 13.22 10.03
CA ASP A 375 10.07 11.88 10.26
C ASP A 375 11.55 11.81 9.86
N ILE A 376 11.94 12.46 8.75
CA ILE A 376 13.35 12.63 8.37
C ILE A 376 14.16 13.30 9.50
N PHE A 377 13.64 14.37 10.10
CA PHE A 377 14.32 15.06 11.20
C PHE A 377 14.43 14.21 12.46
N LYS A 378 13.37 13.48 12.85
CA LYS A 378 13.45 12.52 13.96
C LYS A 378 14.51 11.44 13.72
N ILE A 379 14.50 10.84 12.53
CA ILE A 379 15.47 9.81 12.15
C ILE A 379 16.90 10.38 12.16
N PHE A 380 17.09 11.64 11.73
CA PHE A 380 18.39 12.31 11.79
C PHE A 380 18.89 12.49 13.24
N GLU A 381 18.03 12.86 14.17
CA GLU A 381 18.38 13.01 15.60
C GLU A 381 18.68 11.68 16.30
N GLU A 382 17.96 10.61 15.96
CA GLU A 382 18.07 9.30 16.61
C GLU A 382 19.27 8.46 16.11
N ASN A 383 19.77 8.70 14.88
CA ASN A 383 20.76 7.83 14.25
C ASN A 383 22.23 8.22 14.46
N ARG A 384 23.10 7.19 14.53
CA ARG A 384 24.56 7.31 14.41
C ARG A 384 24.98 7.52 12.93
N PRO A 385 26.18 8.10 12.65
CA PRO A 385 26.52 8.87 11.43
C PRO A 385 26.31 8.24 10.05
N ILE A 386 26.11 6.92 9.94
CA ILE A 386 26.08 6.21 8.66
C ILE A 386 24.76 6.47 7.90
N ALA A 387 23.63 6.56 8.62
CA ALA A 387 22.33 6.86 8.00
C ALA A 387 22.18 8.34 7.59
N HIS A 388 23.02 9.24 8.13
CA HIS A 388 22.92 10.68 7.85
C HIS A 388 23.19 11.03 6.39
N LEU A 389 24.00 10.24 5.67
CA LEU A 389 24.29 10.48 4.24
C LEU A 389 23.03 10.40 3.39
N THR A 390 22.33 9.26 3.44
CA THR A 390 21.13 9.02 2.62
C THR A 390 19.99 9.94 3.02
N ILE A 391 19.78 10.13 4.33
CA ILE A 391 18.70 11.00 4.86
C ILE A 391 18.91 12.46 4.45
N THR A 392 20.14 12.97 4.57
CA THR A 392 20.45 14.35 4.18
C THR A 392 20.27 14.54 2.67
N PHE A 393 20.71 13.57 1.87
CA PHE A 393 20.49 13.60 0.43
C PHE A 393 19.00 13.60 0.07
N ASP A 394 18.21 12.71 0.66
CA ASP A 394 16.76 12.63 0.43
C ASP A 394 16.05 13.94 0.79
N TYR A 395 16.39 14.53 1.94
CA TYR A 395 15.87 15.83 2.35
C TYR A 395 16.19 16.92 1.32
N LEU A 396 17.46 17.04 0.93
CA LEU A 396 17.86 18.07 -0.03
C LEU A 396 17.25 17.82 -1.41
N ALA A 397 17.21 16.57 -1.88
CA ALA A 397 16.71 16.21 -3.20
C ALA A 397 15.22 16.53 -3.38
N LYS A 398 14.42 16.36 -2.33
CA LYS A 398 12.94 16.42 -2.39
C LYS A 398 12.34 17.63 -1.69
N TYR A 399 12.95 18.11 -0.60
CA TYR A 399 12.32 19.05 0.34
C TYR A 399 13.08 20.36 0.56
N ARG A 400 14.28 20.55 -0.02
CA ARG A 400 15.10 21.78 0.17
C ARG A 400 14.38 23.12 -0.07
N MET A 401 13.35 23.14 -0.91
CA MET A 401 12.57 24.34 -1.25
C MET A 401 11.22 24.42 -0.53
N LYS A 402 10.87 23.43 0.30
CA LYS A 402 9.58 23.40 1.00
C LYS A 402 9.72 24.14 2.32
N ASP A 403 8.76 25.02 2.59
CA ASP A 403 8.62 25.66 3.89
C ASP A 403 8.18 24.62 4.92
N PHE A 404 8.80 24.67 6.10
CA PHE A 404 8.49 23.78 7.20
C PHE A 404 7.91 24.62 8.35
N PRO A 405 6.77 24.24 8.95
CA PRO A 405 6.14 25.04 9.98
C PRO A 405 7.03 25.22 11.22
N ASP A 406 7.23 26.47 11.65
CA ASP A 406 7.92 26.84 12.91
C ASP A 406 7.32 26.13 14.13
N PHE A 407 6.04 25.76 14.04
CA PHE A 407 5.29 24.98 15.02
C PHE A 407 6.08 23.79 15.61
N TYR A 408 6.91 23.11 14.81
CA TYR A 408 7.66 21.93 15.25
C TYR A 408 9.00 22.25 15.93
N ASN A 409 9.47 23.51 15.92
CA ASN A 409 10.74 23.96 16.52
C ASN A 409 11.98 23.17 16.04
N MET A 410 12.03 22.74 14.77
CA MET A 410 13.09 21.89 14.21
C MET A 410 14.25 22.67 13.57
N GLU A 411 14.36 23.98 13.81
CA GLU A 411 15.39 24.83 13.21
C GLU A 411 16.82 24.40 13.58
N LYS A 412 17.01 23.92 14.83
CA LYS A 412 18.30 23.38 15.27
C LYS A 412 18.69 22.15 14.45
N THR A 413 17.78 21.19 14.31
CA THR A 413 17.96 19.93 13.58
C THR A 413 18.23 20.19 12.11
N ARG A 414 17.47 21.10 11.51
CA ARG A 414 17.70 21.57 10.14
C ARG A 414 19.10 22.18 10.00
N GLY A 415 19.52 23.02 10.94
CA GLY A 415 20.86 23.61 10.97
C GLY A 415 21.98 22.57 11.08
N GLU A 416 21.80 21.54 11.92
CA GLU A 416 22.76 20.44 12.06
C GLU A 416 22.85 19.59 10.78
N MET A 417 21.71 19.29 10.15
CA MET A 417 21.67 18.59 8.87
C MET A 417 22.35 19.40 7.75
N MET A 418 22.13 20.71 7.72
CA MET A 418 22.82 21.59 6.76
C MET A 418 24.32 21.64 7.01
N LYS A 419 24.78 21.68 8.27
CA LYS A 419 26.22 21.56 8.58
C LYS A 419 26.80 20.23 8.09
N PHE A 420 26.05 19.14 8.26
CA PHE A 420 26.45 17.83 7.75
C PHE A 420 26.51 17.78 6.21
N ALA A 421 25.57 18.43 5.52
CA ALA A 421 25.56 18.53 4.06
C ALA A 421 26.81 19.24 3.48
N TYR A 422 27.46 20.09 4.27
CA TYR A 422 28.72 20.73 3.88
C TYR A 422 29.97 19.97 4.34
N SER A 423 29.81 18.87 5.08
CA SER A 423 30.94 18.05 5.53
C SER A 423 31.64 17.34 4.36
N GLU A 424 32.92 17.03 4.57
CA GLU A 424 33.71 16.26 3.60
C GLU A 424 33.14 14.87 3.34
N LYS A 425 32.56 14.24 4.37
CA LYS A 425 31.91 12.93 4.24
C LYS A 425 30.73 12.95 3.26
N PHE A 426 29.92 14.00 3.32
CA PHE A 426 28.79 14.14 2.41
C PHE A 426 29.25 14.49 0.99
N TYR A 427 30.30 15.28 0.84
CA TYR A 427 30.90 15.55 -0.46
C TYR A 427 31.39 14.26 -1.15
N GLN A 428 32.11 13.40 -0.42
CA GLN A 428 32.56 12.10 -0.93
C GLN A 428 31.40 11.19 -1.33
N TYR A 429 30.30 11.21 -0.57
CA TYR A 429 29.07 10.52 -0.95
C TYR A 429 28.51 11.05 -2.28
N LEU A 430 28.36 12.37 -2.43
CA LEU A 430 27.89 12.99 -3.67
C LEU A 430 28.81 12.69 -4.87
N GLU A 431 30.13 12.67 -4.66
CA GLU A 431 31.10 12.27 -5.68
C GLU A 431 30.88 10.81 -6.10
N SER A 432 30.70 9.89 -5.14
CA SER A 432 30.49 8.47 -5.41
C SER A 432 29.22 8.20 -6.25
N ILE A 433 28.10 8.86 -5.93
CA ILE A 433 26.85 8.71 -6.68
C ILE A 433 26.92 9.37 -8.06
N THR A 434 27.71 10.45 -8.21
CA THR A 434 27.95 11.13 -9.50
C THR A 434 28.80 10.26 -10.43
N ILE A 435 29.78 9.53 -9.91
CA ILE A 435 30.66 8.64 -10.69
C ILE A 435 29.93 7.35 -11.06
N SER A 436 29.24 6.72 -10.10
CA SER A 436 28.71 5.36 -10.25
C SER A 436 27.49 5.24 -11.19
N HIS A 437 26.85 6.33 -11.61
CA HIS A 437 25.54 6.30 -12.30
C HIS A 437 24.63 5.25 -11.67
N ASN A 438 24.58 5.23 -10.34
CA ASN A 438 23.75 4.27 -9.65
C ASN A 438 22.33 4.46 -10.17
N LYS A 439 21.80 3.45 -10.85
CA LYS A 439 20.43 3.42 -11.45
C LYS A 439 19.30 3.72 -10.46
N PHE A 440 19.64 3.97 -9.20
CA PHE A 440 18.73 4.19 -8.08
C PHE A 440 18.45 5.68 -7.79
N GLU A 441 19.30 6.62 -8.21
CA GLU A 441 19.12 8.06 -7.94
C GLU A 441 19.03 8.86 -9.25
N ASP A 442 17.95 9.62 -9.42
CA ASP A 442 17.69 10.43 -10.62
C ASP A 442 18.74 11.55 -10.77
N GLU A 443 19.41 11.62 -11.92
CA GLU A 443 20.39 12.66 -12.28
C GLU A 443 19.84 14.07 -12.01
N LYS A 444 18.54 14.27 -12.24
CA LYS A 444 17.84 15.54 -11.96
C LYS A 444 17.89 15.91 -10.47
N HIS A 445 17.73 14.93 -9.58
CA HIS A 445 17.81 15.15 -8.14
C HIS A 445 19.23 15.47 -7.70
N ILE A 446 20.23 14.72 -8.18
CA ILE A 446 21.65 14.98 -7.88
C ILE A 446 22.03 16.39 -8.32
N LYS A 447 21.71 16.76 -9.56
CA LYS A 447 21.95 18.11 -10.10
C LYS A 447 21.26 19.20 -9.25
N GLY A 448 20.01 18.95 -8.84
CA GLY A 448 19.25 19.87 -7.99
C GLY A 448 19.89 20.10 -6.63
N VAL A 449 20.43 19.06 -6.00
CA VAL A 449 21.16 19.14 -4.72
C VAL A 449 22.47 19.92 -4.90
N LEU A 450 23.26 19.58 -5.93
CA LEU A 450 24.54 20.25 -6.19
C LEU A 450 24.37 21.75 -6.48
N VAL A 451 23.37 22.12 -7.28
CA VAL A 451 23.05 23.54 -7.54
C VAL A 451 22.67 24.24 -6.24
N TYR A 452 21.82 23.62 -5.41
CA TYR A 452 21.41 24.20 -4.15
C TYR A 452 22.61 24.47 -3.22
N LEU A 453 23.44 23.45 -2.96
CA LEU A 453 24.61 23.58 -2.08
C LEU A 453 25.64 24.58 -2.62
N LYS A 454 25.81 24.65 -3.95
CA LYS A 454 26.62 25.68 -4.61
C LYS A 454 26.09 27.09 -4.34
N THR A 455 24.77 27.29 -4.48
CA THR A 455 24.16 28.63 -4.32
C THR A 455 24.05 29.10 -2.89
N THR A 456 24.01 28.17 -1.93
CA THR A 456 23.78 28.47 -0.51
C THR A 456 25.07 28.55 0.32
N SER A 457 26.23 28.22 -0.26
CA SER A 457 27.54 28.42 0.36
C SER A 457 28.58 28.92 -0.64
N ASN A 458 29.10 30.13 -0.40
CA ASN A 458 30.20 30.69 -1.19
C ASN A 458 31.53 29.93 -0.97
N GLU A 459 31.75 29.40 0.24
CA GLU A 459 32.99 28.72 0.63
C GLU A 459 33.19 27.38 -0.10
N HIS A 460 32.09 26.71 -0.48
CA HIS A 460 32.13 25.38 -1.08
C HIS A 460 31.68 25.36 -2.55
N SER A 461 31.49 26.53 -3.17
CA SER A 461 30.92 26.67 -4.52
C SER A 461 31.75 25.98 -5.61
N ASP A 462 33.09 26.01 -5.48
CA ASP A 462 34.00 25.49 -6.50
C ASP A 462 33.94 23.96 -6.61
N ARG A 463 33.96 23.24 -5.48
CA ARG A 463 33.90 21.77 -5.47
C ARG A 463 32.59 21.21 -6.03
N TYR A 464 31.46 21.85 -5.72
CA TYR A 464 30.17 21.43 -6.29
C TYR A 464 30.05 21.82 -7.77
N THR A 465 30.71 22.89 -8.20
CA THR A 465 30.84 23.24 -9.63
C THR A 465 31.62 22.18 -10.39
N GLU A 466 32.65 21.60 -9.78
CA GLU A 466 33.40 20.50 -10.38
C GLU A 466 32.53 19.24 -10.56
N LEU A 467 31.79 18.82 -9.52
CA LEU A 467 30.87 17.69 -9.62
C LEU A 467 29.78 17.91 -10.68
N LEU A 468 29.22 19.12 -10.79
CA LEU A 468 28.25 19.46 -11.85
C LEU A 468 28.86 19.34 -13.26
N LYS A 469 30.12 19.75 -13.44
CA LYS A 469 30.83 19.60 -14.72
C LYS A 469 31.06 18.12 -15.05
N ARG A 470 31.39 17.30 -14.05
CA ARG A 470 31.56 15.85 -14.24
C ARG A 470 30.23 15.18 -14.61
N LEU A 471 29.14 15.53 -13.93
CA LEU A 471 27.80 15.03 -14.23
C LEU A 471 27.33 15.40 -15.65
N SER A 472 27.74 16.57 -16.18
CA SER A 472 27.35 17.02 -17.53
C SER A 472 28.22 16.45 -18.66
N LYS A 473 29.32 15.76 -18.34
CA LYS A 473 30.27 15.18 -19.30
C LYS A 473 30.06 13.68 -19.53
N ASN A 474 29.36 13.04 -18.60
CA ASN A 474 28.84 11.69 -18.75
C ASN A 474 27.43 11.77 -19.34
#